data_AF-A0A943R0K8-F1
#
_entry.id   AF-A0A943R0K8-F1
#
_cell.length_a   1.000
_cell.length_b   1.000
_cell.length_c   1.000
_cell.angle_alpha   90.00
_cell.angle_beta   90.00
_cell.angle_gamma   90.00
#
_symmetry.space_group_name_H-M   'P 1'
#
loop_
_entity.id
_entity.type
_entity.pdbx_description
1 polymer ?
#
loop_
_entity_poly.entity_id
_entity_poly.type
_entity_poly.pdbx_seq_one_letter_code
_entity_poly.pdbx_strand_id
1 'polypeptide(L)'
;MKTILWIIPFVLTFLPLNTFGFGYDADAKSKSIRLDSTVNALAEEKYVCLSASDGWGRILSGWEKQQELERLADSKTLSELADKHSSATVRVASFMLLVRRNKKLCVPLMFAHLRDTAEVGAQAYDVVHSCETVANAMVSLVTGHDMAEERKLLTGQEAVTLDSILIFVPQMSHIDRQRTVMQKLPADEKYYDRLVEMYEQEKIMEALPVIAKFRKSSDKARIIAALNQYPVSKGIDEYGFESYIFSDYLIAALNAVAVWPDADFLPLLKDVKDYDVANPLGNYVRYESLYAALMAYSDRETYCMIDETLALKILGHTSAFQRAFDKNPNPLYAPLVDKYCYAFY
;
A
#
# COMPACT_ATOMS: atom_id res chain seq x y z
N MET A 1 -26.45 -97.95 -48.76
CA MET A 1 -25.64 -96.72 -48.91
C MET A 1 -25.85 -95.87 -47.66
N LYS A 2 -24.75 -95.41 -47.04
CA LYS A 2 -24.66 -94.90 -45.66
C LYS A 2 -24.93 -93.38 -45.58
N THR A 3 -25.55 -92.98 -44.48
CA THR A 3 -25.74 -91.63 -43.92
C THR A 3 -24.41 -90.97 -43.54
N ILE A 4 -24.22 -89.67 -43.80
CA ILE A 4 -23.31 -88.77 -43.06
C ILE A 4 -23.91 -87.34 -42.98
N LEU A 5 -23.93 -86.81 -41.75
CA LEU A 5 -24.28 -85.48 -41.24
C LEU A 5 -23.03 -84.57 -41.25
N TRP A 6 -23.11 -83.27 -41.59
CA TRP A 6 -22.20 -82.18 -41.13
C TRP A 6 -22.92 -80.83 -41.31
N ILE A 7 -23.42 -80.18 -40.24
CA ILE A 7 -22.86 -79.06 -39.45
C ILE A 7 -22.82 -77.69 -40.18
N ILE A 8 -23.57 -76.73 -39.61
CA ILE A 8 -23.68 -75.30 -39.96
C ILE A 8 -22.48 -74.50 -39.37
N PRO A 9 -22.14 -73.31 -39.89
CA PRO A 9 -22.18 -72.18 -38.96
C PRO A 9 -22.81 -70.89 -39.52
N PHE A 10 -23.56 -70.29 -38.59
CA PHE A 10 -24.14 -68.96 -38.53
C PHE A 10 -23.13 -67.85 -38.87
N VAL A 11 -23.50 -66.90 -39.74
CA VAL A 11 -22.79 -65.63 -39.90
C VAL A 11 -23.45 -64.60 -38.97
N LEU A 12 -22.80 -64.31 -37.85
CA LEU A 12 -23.09 -63.16 -36.99
C LEU A 12 -22.51 -61.90 -37.64
N THR A 13 -23.37 -61.06 -38.22
CA THR A 13 -23.00 -59.69 -38.59
C THR A 13 -22.92 -58.83 -37.33
N PHE A 14 -21.70 -58.49 -36.92
CA PHE A 14 -21.42 -57.46 -35.91
C PHE A 14 -21.77 -56.08 -36.48
N LEU A 15 -22.77 -55.41 -35.88
CA LEU A 15 -22.95 -53.97 -35.97
C LEU A 15 -21.90 -53.29 -35.09
N PRO A 16 -21.09 -52.35 -35.60
CA PRO A 16 -20.28 -51.50 -34.72
C PRO A 16 -21.20 -50.54 -33.97
N LEU A 17 -21.33 -50.76 -32.66
CA LEU A 17 -21.86 -49.76 -31.74
C LEU A 17 -20.92 -48.55 -31.77
N ASN A 18 -21.37 -47.47 -32.40
CA ASN A 18 -20.79 -46.14 -32.24
C ASN A 18 -20.94 -45.72 -30.78
N THR A 19 -19.88 -45.89 -29.99
CA THR A 19 -19.70 -45.23 -28.69
C THR A 19 -19.16 -43.81 -28.91
N PHE A 20 -19.95 -42.96 -29.56
CA PHE A 20 -19.70 -41.52 -29.58
C PHE A 20 -20.70 -40.83 -28.66
N GLY A 21 -20.20 -40.18 -27.59
CA GLY A 21 -20.93 -39.06 -26.97
C GLY A 21 -21.32 -39.12 -25.48
N PHE A 22 -20.53 -39.72 -24.57
CA PHE A 22 -20.79 -39.57 -23.12
C PHE A 22 -19.57 -39.22 -22.23
N GLY A 23 -18.36 -39.16 -22.79
CA GLY A 23 -17.14 -38.87 -22.01
C GLY A 23 -16.84 -37.37 -21.81
N TYR A 24 -17.39 -36.49 -22.64
CA TYR A 24 -17.02 -35.06 -22.65
C TYR A 24 -17.76 -34.24 -21.57
N ASP A 25 -18.96 -34.65 -21.19
CA ASP A 25 -19.81 -33.90 -20.25
C ASP A 25 -19.51 -34.19 -18.76
N ALA A 26 -19.07 -35.41 -18.44
CA ALA A 26 -18.81 -35.80 -17.05
C ALA A 26 -17.55 -35.12 -16.47
N ASP A 27 -16.48 -35.01 -17.25
CA ASP A 27 -15.24 -34.37 -16.83
C ASP A 27 -15.39 -32.85 -16.71
N ALA A 28 -16.07 -32.22 -17.69
CA ALA A 28 -16.39 -30.80 -17.63
C ALA A 28 -17.28 -30.46 -16.42
N LYS A 29 -18.31 -31.28 -16.14
CA LYS A 29 -19.17 -31.11 -14.97
C LYS A 29 -18.42 -31.32 -13.65
N SER A 30 -17.56 -32.34 -13.58
CA SER A 30 -16.69 -32.58 -12.43
C SER A 30 -15.75 -31.40 -12.15
N LYS A 31 -15.14 -30.86 -13.21
CA LYS A 31 -14.29 -29.66 -13.14
C LYS A 31 -15.06 -28.44 -12.64
N SER A 32 -16.27 -28.21 -13.15
CA SER A 32 -17.13 -27.09 -12.71
C SER A 32 -17.49 -27.19 -11.23
N ILE A 33 -17.92 -28.37 -10.76
CA ILE A 33 -18.28 -28.59 -9.34
C ILE A 33 -17.08 -28.33 -8.43
N ARG A 34 -15.88 -28.78 -8.84
CA ARG A 34 -14.65 -28.53 -8.09
C ARG A 34 -14.31 -27.04 -8.05
N LEU A 35 -14.45 -26.34 -9.18
CA LEU A 35 -14.22 -24.91 -9.25
C LEU A 35 -15.15 -24.15 -8.30
N ASP A 36 -16.45 -24.44 -8.33
CA ASP A 36 -17.44 -23.79 -7.46
C ASP A 36 -17.12 -24.06 -5.98
N SER A 37 -16.76 -25.30 -5.64
CA SER A 37 -16.34 -25.67 -4.29
C SER A 37 -15.08 -24.91 -3.84
N THR A 38 -14.07 -24.80 -4.71
CA THR A 38 -12.86 -24.04 -4.44
C THR A 38 -13.13 -22.54 -4.25
N VAL A 39 -14.00 -21.95 -5.08
CA VAL A 39 -14.39 -20.53 -4.96
C VAL A 39 -15.11 -20.28 -3.64
N ASN A 40 -16.06 -21.14 -3.26
CA ASN A 40 -16.77 -21.01 -1.98
C ASN A 40 -15.82 -21.15 -0.79
N ALA A 41 -14.93 -22.14 -0.82
CA ALA A 41 -13.94 -22.34 0.25
C ALA A 41 -12.96 -21.16 0.34
N LEU A 42 -12.63 -20.50 -0.76
CA LEU A 42 -11.79 -19.31 -0.78
C LEU A 42 -12.55 -18.07 -0.30
N ALA A 43 -13.87 -18.01 -0.52
CA ALA A 43 -14.70 -16.91 -0.02
C ALA A 43 -14.81 -16.88 1.51
N GLU A 44 -14.61 -18.02 2.17
CA GLU A 44 -14.53 -18.16 3.63
C GLU A 44 -13.16 -17.78 4.21
N GLU A 45 -12.12 -17.68 3.37
CA GLU A 45 -10.79 -17.27 3.82
C GLU A 45 -10.75 -15.77 4.13
N LYS A 46 -10.17 -15.44 5.29
CA LYS A 46 -9.98 -14.05 5.72
C LYS A 46 -8.82 -13.36 4.98
N TYR A 47 -7.88 -14.14 4.46
CA TYR A 47 -6.64 -13.64 3.89
C TYR A 47 -6.38 -14.18 2.49
N VAL A 48 -5.82 -13.35 1.62
CA VAL A 48 -5.10 -13.81 0.44
C VAL A 48 -3.66 -14.15 0.81
N CYS A 49 -3.16 -15.30 0.34
CA CYS A 49 -1.79 -15.73 0.62
C CYS A 49 -0.82 -15.22 -0.45
N LEU A 50 0.24 -14.56 0.01
CA LEU A 50 1.37 -14.08 -0.80
C LEU A 50 2.54 -15.08 -0.82
N SER A 51 2.62 -15.97 0.17
CA SER A 51 3.59 -17.07 0.27
C SER A 51 2.91 -18.41 0.44
N ALA A 52 3.63 -19.50 0.11
CA ALA A 52 3.13 -20.86 0.27
C ALA A 52 3.10 -21.34 1.72
N SER A 53 4.14 -21.02 2.48
CA SER A 53 4.29 -21.46 3.86
C SER A 53 4.17 -20.31 4.86
N ASP A 54 3.97 -20.70 6.12
CA ASP A 54 4.00 -19.83 7.31
C ASP A 54 5.42 -19.48 7.79
N GLY A 55 6.47 -19.84 7.04
CA GLY A 55 7.87 -19.69 7.47
C GLY A 55 8.37 -20.81 8.39
N TRP A 56 7.49 -21.68 8.89
CA TRP A 56 7.79 -22.79 9.81
C TRP A 56 7.56 -24.18 9.20
N GLY A 57 7.30 -24.22 7.89
CA GLY A 57 7.15 -25.46 7.11
C GLY A 57 5.72 -25.94 6.95
N ARG A 58 4.72 -25.24 7.50
CA ARG A 58 3.31 -25.51 7.24
C ARG A 58 2.84 -24.73 6.01
N ILE A 59 2.10 -25.40 5.12
CA ILE A 59 1.46 -24.75 3.98
C ILE A 59 0.18 -24.05 4.45
N LEU A 60 -0.04 -22.82 3.97
CA LEU A 60 -1.21 -22.03 4.29
C LEU A 60 -2.45 -22.56 3.54
N SER A 61 -3.59 -22.67 4.24
CA SER A 61 -4.82 -23.21 3.65
C SER A 61 -5.37 -22.35 2.50
N GLY A 62 -5.21 -21.03 2.59
CA GLY A 62 -5.56 -20.10 1.52
C GLY A 62 -4.69 -20.29 0.27
N TRP A 63 -3.40 -20.60 0.46
CA TRP A 63 -2.49 -20.89 -0.66
C TRP A 63 -2.92 -22.12 -1.44
N GLU A 64 -3.26 -23.22 -0.77
CA GLU A 64 -3.71 -24.45 -1.45
C GLU A 64 -4.98 -24.19 -2.29
N LYS A 65 -5.92 -23.40 -1.75
CA LYS A 65 -7.15 -23.01 -2.47
C LYS A 65 -6.85 -22.13 -3.67
N GLN A 66 -5.92 -21.17 -3.53
CA GLN A 66 -5.46 -20.34 -4.64
C GLN A 66 -4.78 -21.17 -5.74
N GLN A 67 -3.97 -22.16 -5.38
CA GLN A 67 -3.34 -23.06 -6.35
C GLN A 67 -4.35 -23.97 -7.06
N GLU A 68 -5.37 -24.45 -6.35
CA GLU A 68 -6.44 -25.24 -6.97
C GLU A 68 -7.31 -24.37 -7.89
N LEU A 69 -7.61 -23.13 -7.49
CA LEU A 69 -8.29 -22.15 -8.34
C LEU A 69 -7.48 -21.88 -9.60
N GLU A 70 -6.17 -21.67 -9.46
CA GLU A 70 -5.25 -21.51 -10.59
C GLU A 70 -5.37 -22.70 -11.55
N ARG A 71 -5.28 -23.93 -11.04
CA ARG A 71 -5.35 -25.13 -11.88
C ARG A 71 -6.69 -25.30 -12.61
N LEU A 72 -7.80 -24.89 -12.00
CA LEU A 72 -9.16 -25.11 -12.51
C LEU A 72 -9.65 -23.99 -13.44
N ALA A 73 -9.48 -22.73 -13.05
CA ALA A 73 -10.03 -21.58 -13.76
C ALA A 73 -9.20 -21.23 -15.01
N ASP A 74 -9.86 -20.77 -16.07
CA ASP A 74 -9.18 -20.12 -17.20
C ASP A 74 -9.09 -18.59 -16.99
N SER A 75 -8.47 -17.86 -17.93
CA SER A 75 -8.33 -16.40 -17.78
C SER A 75 -9.68 -15.66 -17.79
N LYS A 76 -10.69 -16.20 -18.48
CA LYS A 76 -12.03 -15.59 -18.53
C LYS A 76 -12.73 -15.77 -17.19
N THR A 77 -12.72 -16.98 -16.64
CA THR A 77 -13.26 -17.28 -15.32
C THR A 77 -12.58 -16.43 -14.24
N LEU A 78 -11.24 -16.33 -14.25
CA LEU A 78 -10.51 -15.49 -13.29
C LEU A 78 -10.91 -14.01 -13.42
N SER A 79 -11.09 -13.50 -14.64
CA SER A 79 -11.56 -12.13 -14.88
C SER A 79 -12.98 -11.92 -14.37
N GLU A 80 -13.90 -12.88 -14.57
CA GLU A 80 -15.28 -12.80 -14.09
C GLU A 80 -15.37 -12.83 -12.56
N LEU A 81 -14.57 -13.70 -11.93
CA LEU A 81 -14.47 -13.77 -10.46
C LEU A 81 -13.88 -12.49 -9.88
N ALA A 82 -12.82 -11.95 -10.50
CA ALA A 82 -12.21 -10.70 -10.06
C ALA A 82 -13.13 -9.48 -10.23
N ASP A 83 -14.01 -9.50 -11.23
CA ASP A 83 -14.94 -8.39 -11.50
C ASP A 83 -16.20 -8.40 -10.64
N LYS A 84 -16.82 -9.58 -10.45
CA LYS A 84 -18.22 -9.65 -10.00
C LYS A 84 -18.44 -10.39 -8.68
N HIS A 85 -17.43 -11.11 -8.19
CA HIS A 85 -17.65 -11.93 -7.00
C HIS A 85 -17.85 -11.07 -5.75
N SER A 86 -18.75 -11.47 -4.86
CA SER A 86 -19.10 -10.71 -3.65
C SER A 86 -17.98 -10.67 -2.60
N SER A 87 -17.25 -11.77 -2.43
CA SER A 87 -16.09 -11.85 -1.53
C SER A 87 -14.88 -11.09 -2.08
N ALA A 88 -14.34 -10.17 -1.27
CA ALA A 88 -13.12 -9.42 -1.57
C ALA A 88 -11.89 -10.35 -1.73
N THR A 89 -11.79 -11.38 -0.89
CA THR A 89 -10.73 -12.42 -0.98
C THR A 89 -10.74 -13.09 -2.36
N VAL A 90 -11.91 -13.51 -2.85
CA VAL A 90 -12.03 -14.13 -4.17
C VAL A 90 -11.67 -13.15 -5.28
N ARG A 91 -12.11 -11.89 -5.18
CA ARG A 91 -11.78 -10.86 -6.18
C ARG A 91 -10.27 -10.66 -6.31
N VAL A 92 -9.59 -10.41 -5.19
CA VAL A 92 -8.14 -10.16 -5.16
C VAL A 92 -7.34 -11.40 -5.52
N ALA A 93 -7.67 -12.57 -4.98
CA ALA A 93 -6.98 -13.81 -5.34
C ALA A 93 -7.09 -14.13 -6.84
N SER A 94 -8.28 -13.94 -7.41
CA SER A 94 -8.52 -14.16 -8.84
C SER A 94 -7.74 -13.15 -9.69
N PHE A 95 -7.68 -11.89 -9.26
CA PHE A 95 -6.89 -10.85 -9.91
C PHE A 95 -5.38 -11.13 -9.86
N MET A 96 -4.85 -11.57 -8.70
CA MET A 96 -3.46 -11.99 -8.53
C MET A 96 -3.07 -13.11 -9.51
N LEU A 97 -3.92 -14.12 -9.67
CA LEU A 97 -3.70 -15.21 -10.62
C LEU A 97 -3.82 -14.73 -12.08
N LEU A 98 -4.76 -13.81 -12.36
CA LEU A 98 -4.94 -13.22 -13.68
C LEU A 98 -3.70 -12.41 -14.12
N VAL A 99 -3.09 -11.65 -13.21
CA VAL A 99 -1.84 -10.88 -13.46
C VAL A 99 -0.71 -11.77 -13.98
N ARG A 100 -0.62 -13.02 -13.51
CA ARG A 100 0.38 -14.00 -13.94
C ARG A 100 0.07 -14.60 -15.32
N ARG A 101 -1.20 -14.56 -15.76
CA ARG A 101 -1.69 -15.29 -16.94
C ARG A 101 -2.02 -14.40 -18.13
N ASN A 102 -2.77 -13.33 -17.90
CA ASN A 102 -3.29 -12.48 -18.96
C ASN A 102 -3.34 -11.02 -18.52
N LYS A 103 -2.17 -10.40 -18.60
CA LYS A 103 -1.92 -8.99 -18.25
C LYS A 103 -2.85 -8.01 -18.96
N LYS A 104 -3.33 -8.34 -20.18
CA LYS A 104 -4.21 -7.47 -20.98
C LYS A 104 -5.59 -7.26 -20.34
N LEU A 105 -6.06 -8.22 -19.54
CA LEU A 105 -7.34 -8.12 -18.86
C LEU A 105 -7.25 -7.35 -17.53
N CYS A 106 -6.05 -7.24 -16.96
CA CYS A 106 -5.85 -6.66 -15.63
C CYS A 106 -6.05 -5.15 -15.58
N VAL A 107 -5.56 -4.40 -16.58
CA VAL A 107 -5.61 -2.93 -16.54
C VAL A 107 -7.04 -2.39 -16.62
N PRO A 108 -7.89 -2.80 -17.58
CA PRO A 108 -9.29 -2.35 -17.62
C PRO A 108 -10.06 -2.70 -16.34
N LEU A 109 -9.78 -3.87 -15.79
CA LEU A 109 -10.41 -4.36 -14.58
C LEU A 109 -9.97 -3.54 -13.36
N MET A 110 -8.68 -3.24 -13.20
CA MET A 110 -8.18 -2.36 -12.14
C MET A 110 -8.86 -0.97 -12.19
N PHE A 111 -9.00 -0.38 -13.39
CA PHE A 111 -9.68 0.91 -13.55
C PHE A 111 -11.17 0.85 -13.15
N ALA A 112 -11.86 -0.26 -13.45
CA ALA A 112 -13.26 -0.44 -13.06
C ALA A 112 -13.47 -0.53 -11.54
N HIS A 113 -12.43 -0.96 -10.80
CA HIS A 113 -12.49 -1.24 -9.37
C HIS A 113 -11.78 -0.21 -8.49
N LEU A 114 -11.39 0.97 -9.02
CA LEU A 114 -10.72 2.02 -8.23
C LEU A 114 -11.52 2.52 -7.02
N ARG A 115 -12.85 2.33 -7.01
CA ARG A 115 -13.74 2.69 -5.89
C ARG A 115 -14.10 1.53 -4.97
N ASP A 116 -13.54 0.35 -5.20
CA ASP A 116 -13.81 -0.82 -4.35
C ASP A 116 -13.03 -0.72 -3.04
N THR A 117 -13.71 -0.25 -2.00
CA THR A 117 -13.17 -0.10 -0.65
C THR A 117 -13.37 -1.33 0.22
N ALA A 118 -13.82 -2.47 -0.33
CA ALA A 118 -13.95 -3.69 0.45
C ALA A 118 -12.57 -4.14 0.95
N GLU A 119 -12.50 -4.54 2.21
CA GLU A 119 -11.25 -4.92 2.85
C GLU A 119 -10.92 -6.40 2.62
N VAL A 120 -9.62 -6.67 2.42
CA VAL A 120 -9.06 -8.01 2.39
C VAL A 120 -7.73 -7.98 3.13
N GLY A 121 -7.49 -8.98 3.99
CA GLY A 121 -6.18 -9.14 4.60
C GLY A 121 -5.22 -9.88 3.67
N ALA A 122 -3.92 -9.62 3.80
CA ALA A 122 -2.90 -10.40 3.10
C ALA A 122 -2.01 -11.12 4.12
N GLN A 123 -1.60 -12.35 3.80
CA GLN A 123 -0.70 -13.14 4.64
C GLN A 123 0.56 -13.53 3.87
N ALA A 124 1.71 -13.22 4.46
CA ALA A 124 3.01 -13.71 4.02
C ALA A 124 3.73 -14.32 5.23
N TYR A 125 4.06 -15.60 5.13
CA TYR A 125 4.64 -16.37 6.23
C TYR A 125 3.74 -16.35 7.48
N ASP A 126 4.31 -16.18 8.66
CA ASP A 126 3.61 -16.00 9.93
C ASP A 126 3.15 -14.54 10.15
N VAL A 127 3.36 -13.66 9.17
CA VAL A 127 2.98 -12.25 9.21
C VAL A 127 1.65 -12.05 8.50
N VAL A 128 0.68 -11.54 9.25
CA VAL A 128 -0.57 -11.01 8.71
C VAL A 128 -0.37 -9.52 8.49
N HIS A 129 -0.45 -9.10 7.23
CA HIS A 129 -0.46 -7.69 6.88
C HIS A 129 -1.84 -7.09 7.18
N SER A 130 -1.86 -5.79 7.46
CA SER A 130 -3.10 -5.03 7.63
C SER A 130 -4.06 -5.25 6.46
N CYS A 131 -5.35 -5.14 6.73
CA CYS A 131 -6.36 -5.11 5.68
C CYS A 131 -6.02 -4.02 4.66
N GLU A 132 -6.02 -4.36 3.38
CA GLU A 132 -5.98 -3.40 2.27
C GLU A 132 -7.32 -3.42 1.54
N THR A 133 -7.65 -2.33 0.86
CA THR A 133 -8.83 -2.32 -0.01
C THR A 133 -8.57 -3.12 -1.28
N VAL A 134 -9.61 -3.69 -1.89
CA VAL A 134 -9.51 -4.36 -3.20
C VAL A 134 -8.88 -3.44 -4.24
N ALA A 135 -9.27 -2.16 -4.27
CA ALA A 135 -8.70 -1.16 -5.17
C ALA A 135 -7.18 -1.02 -4.97
N ASN A 136 -6.71 -0.90 -3.71
CA ASN A 136 -5.28 -0.79 -3.41
C ASN A 136 -4.52 -2.04 -3.85
N ALA A 137 -5.04 -3.23 -3.54
CA ALA A 137 -4.43 -4.50 -3.91
C ALA A 137 -4.26 -4.61 -5.43
N MET A 138 -5.31 -4.31 -6.21
CA MET A 138 -5.26 -4.34 -7.67
C MET A 138 -4.25 -3.33 -8.23
N VAL A 139 -4.23 -2.09 -7.72
CA VAL A 139 -3.27 -1.05 -8.13
C VAL A 139 -1.84 -1.47 -7.81
N SER A 140 -1.57 -1.99 -6.62
CA SER A 140 -0.25 -2.46 -6.20
C SER A 140 0.27 -3.59 -7.08
N LEU A 141 -0.60 -4.55 -7.43
CA LEU A 141 -0.25 -5.68 -8.30
C LEU A 141 0.09 -5.27 -9.75
N VAL A 142 -0.57 -4.26 -10.31
CA VAL A 142 -0.31 -3.82 -11.69
C VAL A 142 0.81 -2.77 -11.78
N THR A 143 1.00 -1.97 -10.74
CA THR A 143 2.04 -0.93 -10.70
C THR A 143 3.38 -1.44 -10.17
N GLY A 144 3.41 -2.59 -9.50
CA GLY A 144 4.62 -3.26 -9.06
C GLY A 144 5.48 -2.35 -8.18
N HIS A 145 4.91 -1.86 -7.08
CA HIS A 145 5.51 -0.86 -6.19
C HIS A 145 7.00 -1.14 -5.86
N ASP A 146 7.39 -2.42 -5.78
CA ASP A 146 8.76 -2.87 -5.49
C ASP A 146 9.38 -3.73 -6.61
N MET A 147 8.87 -3.65 -7.84
CA MET A 147 9.37 -4.41 -8.98
C MET A 147 10.17 -3.53 -9.95
N ALA A 148 11.19 -4.11 -10.60
CA ALA A 148 11.87 -3.49 -11.73
C ALA A 148 10.86 -3.04 -12.80
N GLU A 149 11.11 -1.90 -13.45
CA GLU A 149 10.21 -1.26 -14.44
C GLU A 149 9.68 -2.24 -15.49
N GLU A 150 10.53 -3.15 -15.96
CA GLU A 150 10.22 -4.18 -16.96
C GLU A 150 9.12 -5.16 -16.53
N ARG A 151 8.83 -5.25 -15.23
CA ARG A 151 7.82 -6.14 -14.65
C ARG A 151 6.49 -5.45 -14.39
N LYS A 152 6.43 -4.12 -14.48
CA LYS A 152 5.21 -3.35 -14.29
C LYS A 152 4.24 -3.62 -15.44
N LEU A 153 2.97 -3.78 -15.11
CA LEU A 153 1.92 -3.95 -16.11
C LEU A 153 1.46 -2.61 -16.65
N LEU A 154 1.40 -1.62 -15.77
CA LEU A 154 0.96 -0.27 -16.09
C LEU A 154 2.15 0.58 -16.55
N THR A 155 2.19 0.94 -17.83
CA THR A 155 3.25 1.81 -18.39
C THR A 155 2.67 2.89 -19.31
N GLY A 156 3.43 3.96 -19.53
CA GLY A 156 3.05 5.03 -20.46
C GLY A 156 1.74 5.71 -20.08
N GLN A 157 0.82 5.81 -21.05
CA GLN A 157 -0.42 6.60 -20.91
C GLN A 157 -1.35 6.08 -19.80
N GLU A 158 -1.40 4.78 -19.56
CA GLU A 158 -2.28 4.20 -18.52
C GLU A 158 -1.81 4.62 -17.12
N ALA A 159 -0.49 4.68 -16.90
CA ALA A 159 0.08 5.16 -15.64
C ALA A 159 -0.24 6.65 -15.43
N VAL A 160 -0.13 7.46 -16.48
CA VAL A 160 -0.51 8.89 -16.43
C VAL A 160 -2.00 9.05 -16.14
N THR A 161 -2.86 8.24 -16.75
CA THR A 161 -4.30 8.26 -16.50
C THR A 161 -4.62 7.89 -15.05
N LEU A 162 -4.03 6.82 -14.52
CA LEU A 162 -4.20 6.44 -13.11
C LEU A 162 -3.75 7.58 -12.18
N ASP A 163 -2.55 8.10 -12.38
CA ASP A 163 -2.00 9.17 -11.56
C ASP A 163 -2.91 10.42 -11.61
N SER A 164 -3.45 10.77 -12.78
CA SER A 164 -4.44 11.85 -12.91
C SER A 164 -5.74 11.57 -12.15
N ILE A 165 -6.24 10.33 -12.19
CA ILE A 165 -7.44 9.95 -11.44
C ILE A 165 -7.18 10.09 -9.93
N LEU A 166 -6.05 9.57 -9.45
CA LEU A 166 -5.69 9.62 -8.04
C LEU A 166 -5.55 11.05 -7.51
N ILE A 167 -5.14 12.00 -8.35
CA ILE A 167 -5.05 13.42 -7.95
C ILE A 167 -6.40 14.12 -8.06
N PHE A 168 -7.11 14.02 -9.19
CA PHE A 168 -8.25 14.89 -9.49
C PHE A 168 -9.62 14.30 -9.13
N VAL A 169 -9.72 12.99 -8.89
CA VAL A 169 -10.98 12.37 -8.45
C VAL A 169 -11.01 12.35 -6.92
N PRO A 170 -12.07 12.88 -6.27
CA PRO A 170 -12.21 12.84 -4.83
C PRO A 170 -12.28 11.42 -4.26
N GLN A 171 -11.92 11.28 -2.98
CA GLN A 171 -12.06 10.05 -2.19
C GLN A 171 -11.26 8.86 -2.75
N MET A 172 -9.99 9.11 -3.07
CA MET A 172 -9.02 8.10 -3.54
C MET A 172 -7.95 7.76 -2.49
N SER A 173 -8.12 8.20 -1.24
CA SER A 173 -7.14 8.04 -0.15
C SER A 173 -6.92 6.60 0.29
N HIS A 174 -7.82 5.68 -0.10
CA HIS A 174 -7.68 4.24 0.13
C HIS A 174 -6.69 3.56 -0.83
N ILE A 175 -6.09 4.30 -1.76
CA ILE A 175 -5.06 3.82 -2.69
C ILE A 175 -3.73 4.49 -2.34
N ASP A 176 -2.78 3.74 -1.78
CA ASP A 176 -1.51 4.24 -1.24
C ASP A 176 -0.67 5.00 -2.27
N ARG A 177 -0.77 4.59 -3.55
CA ARG A 177 -0.10 5.26 -4.67
C ARG A 177 -0.42 6.76 -4.74
N GLN A 178 -1.61 7.19 -4.31
CA GLN A 178 -2.00 8.60 -4.30
C GLN A 178 -0.96 9.46 -3.56
N ARG A 179 -0.49 9.01 -2.39
CA ARG A 179 0.53 9.72 -1.60
C ARG A 179 1.82 9.91 -2.40
N THR A 180 2.30 8.85 -3.05
CA THR A 180 3.54 8.87 -3.85
C THR A 180 3.44 9.78 -5.07
N VAL A 181 2.29 9.81 -5.75
CA VAL A 181 2.06 10.70 -6.91
C VAL A 181 1.98 12.15 -6.44
N MET A 182 1.19 12.42 -5.40
CA MET A 182 0.98 13.76 -4.86
C MET A 182 2.28 14.43 -4.44
N GLN A 183 3.17 13.72 -3.74
CA GLN A 183 4.45 14.27 -3.28
C GLN A 183 5.37 14.72 -4.43
N LYS A 184 5.25 14.08 -5.60
CA LYS A 184 6.04 14.37 -6.81
C LYS A 184 5.48 15.51 -7.66
N LEU A 185 4.30 16.04 -7.33
CA LEU A 185 3.71 17.13 -8.10
C LEU A 185 4.59 18.39 -8.06
N PRO A 186 4.74 19.09 -9.20
CA PRO A 186 5.34 20.41 -9.23
C PRO A 186 4.39 21.44 -8.61
N ALA A 187 4.94 22.60 -8.21
CA ALA A 187 4.15 23.76 -7.80
C ALA A 187 3.52 24.43 -9.04
N ASP A 188 2.47 23.80 -9.58
CA ASP A 188 1.70 24.27 -10.73
C ASP A 188 0.26 24.57 -10.27
N GLU A 189 -0.20 25.79 -10.53
CA GLU A 189 -1.48 26.33 -10.06
C GLU A 189 -2.69 25.43 -10.38
N LYS A 190 -2.62 24.64 -11.46
CA LYS A 190 -3.69 23.69 -11.80
C LYS A 190 -3.95 22.62 -10.73
N TYR A 191 -2.99 22.36 -9.84
CA TYR A 191 -3.13 21.39 -8.74
C TYR A 191 -3.54 22.03 -7.42
N TYR A 192 -3.42 23.35 -7.28
CA TYR A 192 -3.48 24.03 -5.99
C TYR A 192 -4.82 23.81 -5.27
N ASP A 193 -5.93 24.13 -5.92
CA ASP A 193 -7.27 24.01 -5.33
C ASP A 193 -7.57 22.56 -4.91
N ARG A 194 -7.14 21.60 -5.74
CA ARG A 194 -7.33 20.17 -5.44
C ARG A 194 -6.50 19.71 -4.25
N LEU A 195 -5.25 20.17 -4.13
CA LEU A 195 -4.41 19.86 -2.97
C LEU A 195 -5.01 20.46 -1.68
N VAL A 196 -5.54 21.67 -1.74
CA VAL A 196 -6.25 22.31 -0.61
C VAL A 196 -7.49 21.49 -0.23
N GLU A 197 -8.29 21.05 -1.20
CA GLU A 197 -9.44 20.17 -0.95
C GLU A 197 -9.04 18.85 -0.29
N MET A 198 -7.96 18.21 -0.76
CA MET A 198 -7.41 16.98 -0.18
C MET A 198 -7.01 17.18 1.29
N TYR A 199 -6.37 18.31 1.61
CA TYR A 199 -5.97 18.63 2.98
C TYR A 199 -7.18 18.95 3.89
N GLU A 200 -8.06 19.84 3.44
CA GLU A 200 -9.12 20.40 4.28
C GLU A 200 -10.34 19.48 4.40
N GLN A 201 -10.72 18.81 3.32
CA GLN A 201 -11.96 18.03 3.24
C GLN A 201 -11.68 16.54 3.39
N GLU A 202 -10.68 16.01 2.68
CA GLU A 202 -10.35 14.57 2.71
C GLU A 202 -9.39 14.19 3.84
N LYS A 203 -8.88 15.19 4.56
CA LYS A 203 -7.97 15.02 5.70
C LYS A 203 -6.67 14.28 5.35
N ILE A 204 -6.17 14.52 4.14
CA ILE A 204 -4.88 13.99 3.67
C ILE A 204 -3.79 14.97 4.10
N MET A 205 -3.20 14.74 5.28
CA MET A 205 -2.25 15.65 5.91
C MET A 205 -0.99 15.86 5.07
N GLU A 206 -0.56 14.82 4.35
CA GLU A 206 0.60 14.82 3.48
C GLU A 206 0.46 15.75 2.27
N ALA A 207 -0.72 16.31 2.02
CA ALA A 207 -0.91 17.37 1.05
C ALA A 207 -0.28 18.70 1.50
N LEU A 208 -0.20 18.97 2.81
CA LEU A 208 0.26 20.26 3.34
C LEU A 208 1.70 20.62 2.92
N PRO A 209 2.71 19.72 2.97
CA PRO A 209 4.04 20.00 2.43
C PRO A 209 4.05 20.29 0.92
N VAL A 210 3.11 19.72 0.16
CA VAL A 210 2.99 19.97 -1.28
C VAL A 210 2.36 21.34 -1.53
N ILE A 211 1.32 21.70 -0.76
CA ILE A 211 0.71 23.04 -0.75
C ILE A 211 1.77 24.11 -0.39
N ALA A 212 2.65 23.82 0.56
CA ALA A 212 3.70 24.77 0.98
C ALA A 212 4.66 25.18 -0.16
N LYS A 213 4.80 24.36 -1.21
CA LYS A 213 5.62 24.70 -2.40
C LYS A 213 5.09 25.94 -3.14
N PHE A 214 3.79 26.27 -3.00
CA PHE A 214 3.16 27.43 -3.63
C PHE A 214 3.40 28.74 -2.88
N ARG A 215 3.76 28.67 -1.59
CA ARG A 215 4.15 29.81 -0.75
C ARG A 215 3.11 30.94 -0.68
N LYS A 216 1.81 30.59 -0.66
CA LYS A 216 0.74 31.59 -0.53
C LYS A 216 0.54 31.98 0.94
N SER A 217 0.16 33.23 1.18
CA SER A 217 -0.09 33.74 2.55
C SER A 217 -1.18 32.97 3.28
N SER A 218 -2.20 32.48 2.57
CA SER A 218 -3.24 31.59 3.12
C SER A 218 -2.70 30.25 3.60
N ASP A 219 -1.61 29.75 3.02
CA ASP A 219 -1.01 28.47 3.39
C ASP A 219 -0.11 28.62 4.62
N LYS A 220 0.48 29.80 4.82
CA LYS A 220 1.18 30.15 6.06
C LYS A 220 0.26 29.95 7.28
N ALA A 221 -0.98 30.43 7.19
CA ALA A 221 -1.97 30.26 8.25
C ALA A 221 -2.31 28.77 8.51
N ARG A 222 -2.36 27.94 7.46
CA ARG A 222 -2.58 26.48 7.60
C ARG A 222 -1.42 25.80 8.32
N ILE A 223 -0.19 26.15 7.95
CA ILE A 223 1.03 25.62 8.57
C ILE A 223 1.06 26.01 10.06
N ILE A 224 0.78 27.27 10.39
CA ILE A 224 0.72 27.74 11.78
C ILE A 224 -0.36 26.99 12.58
N ALA A 225 -1.55 26.83 12.01
CA ALA A 225 -2.64 26.10 12.68
C ALA A 225 -2.25 24.64 12.96
N ALA A 226 -1.55 23.99 12.03
CA ALA A 226 -1.10 22.61 12.17
C ALA A 226 0.10 22.45 13.13
N LEU A 227 1.05 23.41 13.17
CA LEU A 227 2.15 23.44 14.14
C LEU A 227 1.66 23.55 15.59
N ASN A 228 0.50 24.16 15.82
CA ASN A 228 -0.10 24.30 17.15
C ASN A 228 -0.85 23.04 17.63
N GLN A 229 -0.84 21.94 16.87
CA GLN A 229 -1.49 20.69 17.27
C GLN A 229 -0.51 19.77 18.01
N TYR A 230 -0.40 19.94 19.32
CA TYR A 230 0.42 19.09 20.18
C TYR A 230 -0.26 17.74 20.47
N PRO A 231 0.52 16.68 20.79
CA PRO A 231 -0.04 15.40 21.21
C PRO A 231 -0.97 15.56 22.40
N VAL A 232 -2.08 14.83 22.35
CA VAL A 232 -3.06 14.80 23.44
C VAL A 232 -2.93 13.46 24.16
N SER A 233 -2.75 13.49 25.48
CA SER A 233 -2.78 12.29 26.31
C SER A 233 -4.17 11.64 26.23
N LYS A 234 -4.19 10.33 25.99
CA LYS A 234 -5.39 9.49 25.94
C LYS A 234 -5.60 8.74 27.26
N GLY A 235 -4.81 9.04 28.29
CA GLY A 235 -4.78 8.28 29.54
C GLY A 235 -3.83 7.09 29.47
N ILE A 236 -3.90 6.23 30.49
CA ILE A 236 -3.01 5.08 30.63
C ILE A 236 -3.56 3.89 29.82
N ASP A 237 -2.73 3.27 29.00
CA ASP A 237 -3.05 2.07 28.22
C ASP A 237 -3.13 0.80 29.09
N GLU A 238 -3.48 -0.32 28.46
CA GLU A 238 -3.65 -1.61 29.13
C GLU A 238 -2.38 -2.17 29.79
N TYR A 239 -1.22 -1.59 29.46
CA TYR A 239 0.09 -1.98 29.98
C TYR A 239 0.62 -1.01 31.03
N GLY A 240 -0.15 0.03 31.39
CA GLY A 240 0.25 1.00 32.41
C GLY A 240 1.07 2.16 31.88
N PHE A 241 1.19 2.34 30.56
CA PHE A 241 1.89 3.47 29.95
C PHE A 241 0.92 4.57 29.54
N GLU A 242 1.30 5.82 29.70
CA GLU A 242 0.50 6.93 29.17
C GLU A 242 0.50 6.89 27.64
N SER A 243 -0.68 6.73 27.06
CA SER A 243 -0.91 6.66 25.62
C SER A 243 -1.11 8.06 25.08
N TYR A 244 -0.46 8.38 23.96
CA TYR A 244 -0.58 9.68 23.30
C TYR A 244 -1.14 9.51 21.90
N ILE A 245 -2.01 10.45 21.51
CA ILE A 245 -2.41 10.60 20.11
C ILE A 245 -1.47 11.62 19.49
N PHE A 246 -0.57 11.16 18.63
CA PHE A 246 0.26 12.04 17.82
C PHE A 246 -0.56 12.59 16.66
N SER A 247 -0.48 13.91 16.45
CA SER A 247 -1.19 14.55 15.35
C SER A 247 -0.35 14.45 14.07
N ASP A 248 -0.88 13.77 13.06
CA ASP A 248 -0.32 13.76 11.69
C ASP A 248 -0.23 15.18 11.11
N TYR A 249 -1.04 16.13 11.62
CA TYR A 249 -0.97 17.54 11.26
C TYR A 249 0.37 18.16 11.65
N LEU A 250 0.90 17.84 12.83
CA LEU A 250 2.17 18.42 13.29
C LEU A 250 3.32 17.93 12.41
N ILE A 251 3.38 16.63 12.10
CA ILE A 251 4.39 16.06 11.20
C ILE A 251 4.27 16.70 9.81
N ALA A 252 3.06 16.83 9.27
CA ALA A 252 2.83 17.49 8.01
C ALA A 252 3.25 18.97 8.02
N ALA A 253 3.03 19.68 9.13
CA ALA A 253 3.42 21.08 9.28
C ALA A 253 4.95 21.24 9.35
N LEU A 254 5.64 20.39 10.11
CA LEU A 254 7.11 20.37 10.15
C LEU A 254 7.70 20.12 8.75
N ASN A 255 7.16 19.14 8.02
CA ASN A 255 7.55 18.88 6.64
C ASN A 255 7.23 20.05 5.69
N ALA A 256 6.13 20.78 5.93
CA ALA A 256 5.79 21.99 5.18
C ALA A 256 6.77 23.14 5.45
N VAL A 257 7.20 23.33 6.70
CA VAL A 257 8.23 24.31 7.07
C VAL A 257 9.58 23.96 6.44
N ALA A 258 9.93 22.67 6.34
CA ALA A 258 11.13 22.23 5.65
C ALA A 258 11.13 22.60 4.15
N VAL A 259 9.95 22.66 3.51
CA VAL A 259 9.77 23.07 2.11
C VAL A 259 9.75 24.59 1.95
N TRP A 260 9.12 25.29 2.89
CA TRP A 260 9.00 26.75 2.91
C TRP A 260 9.35 27.27 4.31
N PRO A 261 10.64 27.50 4.61
CA PRO A 261 11.04 28.15 5.86
C PRO A 261 10.66 29.63 5.80
N ASP A 262 10.09 30.14 6.89
CA ASP A 262 9.65 31.52 7.05
C ASP A 262 9.78 31.93 8.51
N ALA A 263 10.26 33.14 8.77
CA ALA A 263 10.55 33.62 10.12
C ALA A 263 9.36 33.49 11.09
N ASP A 264 8.12 33.56 10.58
CA ASP A 264 6.91 33.43 11.40
C ASP A 264 6.74 32.03 12.02
N PHE A 265 7.37 30.99 11.46
CA PHE A 265 7.27 29.62 12.00
C PHE A 265 8.31 29.33 13.08
N LEU A 266 9.41 30.08 13.14
CA LEU A 266 10.55 29.77 14.01
C LEU A 266 10.21 29.75 15.50
N PRO A 267 9.40 30.68 16.06
CA PRO A 267 8.96 30.60 17.45
C PRO A 267 8.19 29.30 17.74
N LEU A 268 7.34 28.86 16.81
CA LEU A 268 6.55 27.63 16.97
C LEU A 268 7.44 26.38 16.90
N LEU A 269 8.48 26.37 16.05
CA LEU A 269 9.45 25.27 16.04
C LEU A 269 10.21 25.17 17.36
N LYS A 270 10.52 26.31 17.98
CA LYS A 270 11.13 26.34 19.31
C LYS A 270 10.19 25.75 20.35
N ASP A 271 8.91 26.11 20.34
CA ASP A 271 7.91 25.55 21.25
C ASP A 271 7.77 24.02 21.06
N VAL A 272 7.75 23.55 19.80
CA VAL A 272 7.71 22.11 19.47
C VAL A 272 8.94 21.38 20.02
N LYS A 273 10.13 21.96 19.83
CA LYS A 273 11.40 21.43 20.36
C LYS A 273 11.38 21.39 21.90
N ASP A 274 10.98 22.47 22.54
CA ASP A 274 10.93 22.56 24.01
C ASP A 274 9.92 21.56 24.58
N TYR A 275 8.79 21.35 23.92
CA TYR A 275 7.84 20.30 24.26
C TYR A 275 8.44 18.90 24.14
N ASP A 276 9.13 18.59 23.03
CA ASP A 276 9.74 17.27 22.79
C ASP A 276 10.87 16.97 23.78
N VAL A 277 11.61 18.00 24.20
CA VAL A 277 12.61 17.90 25.27
C VAL A 277 11.95 17.60 26.63
N ALA A 278 10.85 18.28 26.94
CA ALA A 278 10.13 18.09 28.20
C ALA A 278 9.36 16.76 28.25
N ASN A 279 8.93 16.25 27.08
CA ASN A 279 8.10 15.06 26.95
C ASN A 279 8.73 14.11 25.92
N PRO A 280 9.80 13.38 26.29
CA PRO A 280 10.49 12.48 25.37
C PRO A 280 9.65 11.22 25.11
N LEU A 281 8.69 11.32 24.19
CA LEU A 281 7.73 10.24 23.87
C LEU A 281 8.28 9.22 22.84
N GLY A 282 9.52 9.41 22.36
CA GLY A 282 10.18 8.46 21.45
C GLY A 282 9.63 8.45 20.01
N ASN A 283 8.98 9.52 19.55
CA ASN A 283 8.46 9.60 18.18
C ASN A 283 9.57 9.99 17.18
N TYR A 284 10.29 8.98 16.70
CA TYR A 284 11.42 9.13 15.79
C TYR A 284 11.09 9.88 14.48
N VAL A 285 9.87 9.72 13.93
CA VAL A 285 9.45 10.36 12.69
C VAL A 285 9.20 11.86 12.90
N ARG A 286 8.58 12.21 14.03
CA ARG A 286 8.38 13.61 14.42
C ARG A 286 9.71 14.32 14.64
N TYR A 287 10.64 13.72 15.39
CA TYR A 287 11.97 14.31 15.62
C TYR A 287 12.71 14.55 14.30
N GLU A 288 12.65 13.59 13.38
CA GLU A 288 13.29 13.72 12.07
C GLU A 288 12.68 14.89 11.27
N SER A 289 11.36 15.02 11.29
CA SER A 289 10.64 16.13 10.64
C SER A 289 10.99 17.48 11.27
N LEU A 290 11.13 17.55 12.60
CA LEU A 290 11.54 18.76 13.32
C LEU A 290 12.95 19.18 12.92
N TYR A 291 13.90 18.25 12.88
CA TYR A 291 15.27 18.56 12.45
C TYR A 291 15.33 18.99 10.98
N ALA A 292 14.57 18.34 10.09
CA ALA A 292 14.46 18.78 8.71
C ALA A 292 13.92 20.22 8.60
N ALA A 293 12.93 20.58 9.42
CA ALA A 293 12.37 21.94 9.47
C ALA A 293 13.39 22.97 9.99
N LEU A 294 14.11 22.67 11.07
CA LEU A 294 15.14 23.54 11.62
C LEU A 294 16.30 23.73 10.65
N MET A 295 16.76 22.66 10.01
CA MET A 295 17.86 22.71 9.04
C MET A 295 17.55 23.51 7.78
N ALA A 296 16.26 23.74 7.46
CA ALA A 296 15.85 24.51 6.30
C ALA A 296 16.18 26.01 6.40
N TYR A 297 16.36 26.57 7.61
CA TYR A 297 16.70 27.99 7.81
C TYR A 297 18.18 28.30 7.55
N SER A 298 19.08 27.32 7.69
CA SER A 298 20.52 27.48 7.45
C SER A 298 21.15 28.65 8.23
N ASP A 299 20.77 28.82 9.50
CA ASP A 299 21.22 29.92 10.33
C ASP A 299 21.77 29.49 11.70
N ARG A 300 22.36 30.44 12.41
CA ARG A 300 22.99 30.20 13.70
C ARG A 300 21.97 29.86 14.80
N GLU A 301 20.78 30.44 14.75
CA GLU A 301 19.75 30.22 15.76
C GLU A 301 19.30 28.75 15.76
N THR A 302 18.97 28.22 14.57
CA THR A 302 18.60 26.82 14.41
C THR A 302 19.76 25.87 14.68
N TYR A 303 21.01 26.24 14.34
CA TYR A 303 22.19 25.48 14.74
C TYR A 303 22.26 25.32 16.27
N CYS A 304 22.11 26.42 17.02
CA CYS A 304 22.14 26.40 18.47
C CYS A 304 20.99 25.55 19.05
N MET A 305 19.77 25.67 18.51
CA MET A 305 18.63 24.85 18.93
C MET A 305 18.91 23.34 18.79
N ILE A 306 19.51 22.93 17.67
CA ILE A 306 19.86 21.52 17.44
C ILE A 306 20.99 21.10 18.39
N ASP A 307 22.06 21.89 18.51
CA ASP A 307 23.21 21.59 19.38
C ASP A 307 22.78 21.42 20.85
N GLU A 308 21.97 22.35 21.36
CA GLU A 308 21.41 22.30 22.72
C GLU A 308 20.56 21.06 22.94
N THR A 309 19.71 20.70 21.96
CA THR A 309 18.82 19.54 22.09
C THR A 309 19.61 18.23 22.07
N LEU A 310 20.60 18.09 21.17
CA LEU A 310 21.43 16.89 21.07
C LEU A 310 22.34 16.71 22.29
N ALA A 311 22.81 17.81 22.89
CA ALA A 311 23.60 17.77 24.12
C ALA A 311 22.88 17.11 25.30
N LEU A 312 21.54 17.11 25.30
CA LEU A 312 20.73 16.46 26.34
C LEU A 312 20.72 14.93 26.24
N LYS A 313 21.19 14.35 25.12
CA LYS A 313 21.27 12.90 24.88
C LYS A 313 19.93 12.17 25.06
N ILE A 314 18.83 12.82 24.67
CA ILE A 314 17.50 12.21 24.69
C ILE A 314 17.43 11.12 23.62
N LEU A 315 16.90 9.94 24.00
CA LEU A 315 16.81 8.78 23.12
C LEU A 315 16.10 9.12 21.80
N GLY A 316 16.71 8.71 20.69
CA GLY A 316 16.17 8.85 19.34
C GLY A 316 16.41 10.19 18.65
N HIS A 317 16.74 11.26 19.38
CA HIS A 317 17.04 12.56 18.76
C HIS A 317 18.28 12.52 17.86
N THR A 318 19.38 11.89 18.31
CA THR A 318 20.61 11.76 17.51
C THR A 318 20.37 11.00 16.21
N SER A 319 19.68 9.85 16.26
CA SER A 319 19.37 9.05 15.07
C SER A 319 18.40 9.78 14.13
N ALA A 320 17.43 10.52 14.68
CA ALA A 320 16.50 11.31 13.89
C ALA A 320 17.19 12.49 13.19
N PHE A 321 18.09 13.19 13.89
CA PHE A 321 18.91 14.26 13.31
C PHE A 321 19.80 13.72 12.19
N GLN A 322 20.49 12.59 12.41
CA GLN A 322 21.31 11.95 11.38
C GLN A 322 20.49 11.65 10.12
N ARG A 323 19.31 11.03 10.26
CA ARG A 323 18.45 10.72 9.10
C ARG A 323 17.96 11.97 8.38
N ALA A 324 17.62 13.03 9.11
CA ALA A 324 17.24 14.30 8.50
C ALA A 324 18.41 14.90 7.70
N PHE A 325 19.63 14.84 8.26
CA PHE A 325 20.84 15.31 7.59
C PHE A 325 21.19 14.48 6.35
N ASP A 326 21.12 13.14 6.42
CA ASP A 326 21.40 12.26 5.28
C ASP A 326 20.45 12.52 4.10
N LYS A 327 19.20 12.89 4.39
CA LYS A 327 18.20 13.23 3.37
C LYS A 327 18.42 14.61 2.75
N ASN A 328 18.90 15.58 3.53
CA ASN A 328 19.14 16.94 3.07
C ASN A 328 20.42 17.53 3.69
N PRO A 329 21.61 17.14 3.19
CA PRO A 329 22.87 17.57 3.79
C PRO A 329 23.05 19.07 3.69
N ASN A 330 23.40 19.70 4.81
CA ASN A 330 23.67 21.13 4.86
C ASN A 330 24.99 21.39 5.60
N PRO A 331 26.00 22.01 4.95
CA PRO A 331 27.34 22.18 5.52
C PRO A 331 27.36 22.86 6.89
N LEU A 332 26.39 23.74 7.19
CA LEU A 332 26.31 24.41 8.49
C LEU A 332 26.18 23.43 9.65
N TYR A 333 25.45 22.32 9.45
CA TYR A 333 25.13 21.36 10.51
C TYR A 333 26.04 20.13 10.50
N ALA A 334 26.93 19.98 9.51
CA ALA A 334 27.89 18.87 9.45
C ALA A 334 28.75 18.73 10.74
N PRO A 335 29.22 19.82 11.38
CA PRO A 335 29.93 19.70 12.65
C PRO A 335 29.12 19.07 13.78
N LEU A 336 27.78 19.18 13.75
CA LEU A 336 26.90 18.54 14.75
C LEU A 336 26.79 17.03 14.51
N VAL A 337 26.82 16.60 13.24
CA VAL A 337 26.90 15.17 12.88
C VAL A 337 28.19 14.57 13.43
N ASP A 338 29.33 15.21 13.19
CA ASP A 338 30.62 14.75 13.70
C ASP A 338 30.66 14.70 15.24
N LYS A 339 30.02 15.68 15.88
CA LYS A 339 29.98 15.82 17.34
C LYS A 339 29.08 14.79 18.01
N TYR A 340 27.93 14.44 17.42
CA TYR A 340 26.90 13.66 18.10
C TYR A 340 26.59 12.30 17.48
N CYS A 341 26.89 12.08 16.20
CA CYS A 341 26.35 10.95 15.44
C CYS A 341 27.34 9.81 15.15
N TYR A 342 28.57 9.85 15.70
CA TYR A 342 29.50 8.71 15.76
C TYR A 342 29.45 8.04 17.16
N ALA A 343 29.36 6.72 17.38
CA ALA A 343 29.27 5.53 16.53
C ALA A 343 28.43 4.45 17.27
N PHE A 344 27.41 3.90 16.62
CA PHE A 344 26.93 2.54 16.87
C PHE A 344 27.12 1.77 15.57
N TYR A 345 28.32 1.21 15.40
CA TYR A 345 28.55 0.06 14.53
C TYR A 345 28.54 -1.20 15.39
#